data_AF-A0AAP0BER6-F1
#
_entry.id   AF-A0AAP0BER6-F1
#
_cell.length_a   1.000
_cell.length_b   1.000
_cell.length_c   1.000
_cell.angle_alpha   90.00
_cell.angle_beta   90.00
_cell.angle_gamma   90.00
#
_symmetry.space_group_name_H-M   'P 1'
#
loop_
_entity.id
_entity.type
_entity.pdbx_description
1 polymer ?
#
loop_
_entity_poly.entity_id
_entity_poly.type
_entity_poly.pdbx_seq_one_letter_code
_entity_poly.pdbx_strand_id
1 'polypeptide(L)' 'MENKQRRTLKMAEKLVVSMMAGRDASHDAAHAFKVRDLSLSRAREEGLERHS' A
#
# COMPACT_ATOMS: atom_id res chain seq x y z
N MET A 1 -19.33 4.92 4.91
CA MET A 1 -18.26 5.18 3.91
C MET A 1 -17.06 4.26 4.06
N GLU A 2 -16.64 3.90 5.28
CA GLU A 2 -15.49 3.00 5.55
C GLU A 2 -15.49 1.66 4.79
N ASN A 3 -16.67 1.09 4.53
CA ASN A 3 -16.79 -0.21 3.88
C ASN A 3 -16.41 -0.17 2.38
N LYS A 4 -16.64 0.96 1.70
CA LYS A 4 -16.21 1.16 0.30
C LYS A 4 -14.70 1.34 0.21
N GLN A 5 -14.13 2.14 1.11
CA GLN A 5 -12.70 2.44 1.14
C GLN A 5 -11.87 1.18 1.48
N ARG A 6 -12.31 0.38 2.46
CA ARG A 6 -11.71 -0.94 2.75
C ARG A 6 -11.77 -1.89 1.56
N ARG A 7 -12.87 -1.91 0.80
CA ARG A 7 -12.97 -2.72 -0.43
C ARG A 7 -11.99 -2.25 -1.50
N THR A 8 -11.88 -0.94 -1.71
CA THR A 8 -10.92 -0.36 -2.66
C THR A 8 -9.48 -0.73 -2.29
N LEU A 9 -9.10 -0.60 -1.01
CA LEU A 9 -7.77 -0.98 -0.53
C LEU A 9 -7.48 -2.47 -0.78
N LYS A 10 -8.41 -3.36 -0.42
CA LYS A 10 -8.25 -4.80 -0.68
C LYS A 10 -8.09 -5.13 -2.17
N MET A 11 -8.79 -4.43 -3.06
CA MET A 11 -8.67 -4.66 -4.50
C MET A 11 -7.33 -4.13 -5.04
N ALA A 12 -6.87 -2.98 -4.53
CA ALA A 12 -5.55 -2.44 -4.87
C ALA A 12 -4.43 -3.40 -4.43
N GLU A 13 -4.51 -3.94 -3.21
CA GLU A 13 -3.53 -4.92 -2.71
C GLU A 13 -3.48 -6.19 -3.58
N LYS A 14 -4.65 -6.72 -3.98
CA LYS A 14 -4.73 -7.87 -4.89
C LYS A 14 -4.10 -7.58 -6.25
N LEU A 15 -4.36 -6.38 -6.80
CA LEU A 15 -3.77 -5.96 -8.07
C LEU A 15 -2.25 -5.93 -7.97
N VAL A 16 -1.69 -5.32 -6.91
CA VAL A 16 -0.25 -5.26 -6.66
C VAL A 16 0.36 -6.66 -6.60
N VAL A 17 -0.24 -7.57 -5.84
CA VAL A 17 0.23 -8.97 -5.74
C VAL A 17 0.22 -9.65 -7.12
N SER A 18 -0.85 -9.49 -7.91
CA SER A 18 -0.94 -10.11 -9.23
C SER A 18 0.08 -9.55 -10.23
N MET A 19 0.35 -8.25 -10.17
CA MET A 19 1.18 -7.54 -11.15
C MET A 19 2.68 -7.67 -10.85
N MET A 20 3.02 -7.97 -9.60
CA MET A 20 4.39 -8.17 -9.13
C MET A 20 4.74 -9.65 -8.92
N ALA A 21 3.83 -10.56 -9.27
CA ALA A 21 4.09 -12.00 -9.22
C ALA A 21 5.27 -12.38 -10.14
N GLY A 22 6.19 -13.21 -9.63
CA GLY A 22 7.36 -13.69 -10.38
C GLY A 22 8.48 -12.66 -10.55
N ARG A 23 8.38 -11.47 -9.94
CA ARG A 23 9.48 -10.50 -9.86
C ARG A 23 10.48 -10.90 -8.76
N ASP A 24 11.70 -10.40 -8.88
CA ASP A 24 12.76 -10.62 -7.89
C ASP A 24 12.46 -9.96 -6.53
N ALA A 25 13.24 -10.30 -5.51
CA ALA A 25 13.03 -9.82 -4.14
C ALA A 25 13.13 -8.29 -3.98
N SER A 26 13.80 -7.57 -4.90
CA SER A 26 13.82 -6.09 -4.90
C SER A 26 12.56 -5.47 -5.49
N HIS A 27 11.78 -6.25 -6.23
CA HIS A 27 10.62 -5.80 -6.97
C HIS A 27 9.39 -6.70 -6.76
N ASP A 28 9.33 -7.43 -5.66
CA ASP A 28 8.18 -8.25 -5.29
C ASP A 28 7.11 -7.43 -4.54
N ALA A 29 5.94 -8.05 -4.36
CA ALA A 29 4.84 -7.39 -3.67
C ALA A 29 5.18 -7.03 -2.21
N ALA A 30 6.04 -7.81 -1.55
CA ALA A 30 6.46 -7.55 -0.18
C ALA A 30 7.29 -6.26 -0.09
N HIS A 31 8.17 -6.02 -1.06
CA HIS A 31 8.92 -4.78 -1.18
C HIS A 31 7.97 -3.58 -1.36
N ALA A 32 7.00 -3.68 -2.26
CA ALA A 32 6.02 -2.61 -2.49
C ALA A 32 5.21 -2.27 -1.22
N PHE A 33 4.78 -3.28 -0.46
CA PHE A 33 4.07 -3.05 0.79
C PHE A 33 4.95 -2.43 1.88
N LYS A 34 6.23 -2.83 1.96
CA LYS A 34 7.18 -2.20 2.89
C LYS A 34 7.38 -0.71 2.58
N VAL A 35 7.51 -0.35 1.30
CA VAL A 35 7.61 1.05 0.87
C VAL A 35 6.33 1.82 1.21
N ARG A 36 5.14 1.26 0.93
CA ARG A 36 3.86 1.88 1.31
C ARG A 36 3.79 2.18 2.80
N ASP A 37 4.11 1.21 3.65
CA ASP A 37 3.98 1.36 5.10
C ASP A 37 4.99 2.40 5.63
N LEU A 38 6.19 2.47 5.05
CA LEU A 38 7.17 3.51 5.35
C LEU A 38 6.69 4.90 4.93
N SER A 39 6.13 5.05 3.73
CA SER A 39 5.57 6.31 3.27
C SER A 39 4.41 6.79 4.15
N LEU A 40 3.57 5.86 4.61
CA LEU A 40 2.50 6.18 5.56
C LEU A 40 3.07 6.62 6.90
N SER A 41 4.09 5.94 7.45
CA SER A 41 4.77 6.38 8.70
C SER A 41 5.30 7.80 8.57
N ARG A 42 6.02 8.09 7.48
CA ARG A 42 6.57 9.42 7.21
C ARG A 42 5.49 10.47 7.08
N ALA A 43 4.40 10.17 6.37
CA ALA A 43 3.28 11.10 6.27
C ALA A 43 2.67 11.43 7.64
N ARG A 44 2.63 10.47 8.58
CA ARG A 44 2.21 10.73 9.97
C ARG A 44 3.20 11.63 10.70
N GLU A 45 4.48 11.29 10.62
CA GLU A 45 5.58 12.04 11.26
C GLU A 45 5.64 13.49 10.77
N GLU A 46 5.36 13.73 9.50
CA GLU A 46 5.35 15.06 8.87
C GLU A 46 4.00 15.79 9.00
N GLY A 47 2.99 15.19 9.63
CA GLY A 47 1.63 15.77 9.73
C GLY A 47 0.93 15.93 8.37
N LEU A 48 1.37 15.18 7.36
CA LEU A 48 0.78 15.12 6.01
C LEU A 48 -0.27 14.02 5.88
N GLU A 49 -0.57 13.31 6.97
CA GLU A 49 -1.66 12.36 7.00
C GLU A 49 -2.98 13.07 6.72
N ARG A 50 -3.72 12.55 5.73
CA ARG A 50 -4.99 13.13 5.33
C ARG A 50 -6.01 12.88 6.45
N HIS A 51 -6.30 13.92 7.24
CA HIS A 51 -7.51 13.95 8.08
C HIS A 51 -8.72 14.14 7.16
N SER A 52 -9.48 13.07 6.96
CA SER A 52 -10.79 13.12 6.29
C SER A 52 -11.73 12.10 6.90
#